data_AF-A0A6A3D922-F1
#
_entry.id   AF-A0A6A3D922-F1
#
_cell.length_a   1.000
_cell.length_b   1.000
_cell.length_c   1.000
_cell.angle_alpha   90.00
_cell.angle_beta   90.00
_cell.angle_gamma   90.00
#
_symmetry.space_group_name_H-M   'P 1'
#
loop_
_entity.id
_entity.type
_entity.pdbx_description
1 polymer ?
#
loop_
_entity_poly.entity_id
_entity_poly.type
_entity_poly.pdbx_seq_one_letter_code
_entity_poly.pdbx_strand_id
1 'polypeptide(L)'
;MVTVLRSGKKVAAPAAPARMERKVGRPKTKAPRTCRHCKKTLKTPQGLRKHYARKNRCDKRSVAARAELRKMDRRLASKAYYIRKRDGISLSDWRERMPLTRLQTARRAAAAAAWFEANR
;
A
#
# COMPACT_ATOMS: atom_id res chain seq x y z
N MET A 1 -37.28 -19.08 -22.69
CA MET A 1 -36.20 -18.84 -23.69
C MET A 1 -35.79 -17.37 -23.60
N VAL A 2 -34.56 -17.07 -23.20
CA VAL A 2 -34.07 -15.69 -23.11
C VAL A 2 -33.46 -15.32 -24.47
N THR A 3 -34.13 -14.45 -25.22
CA THR A 3 -33.67 -13.96 -26.53
C THR A 3 -32.83 -12.69 -26.36
N VAL A 4 -31.68 -12.62 -27.03
CA VAL A 4 -30.83 -11.41 -27.04
C VAL A 4 -30.90 -10.78 -28.44
N LEU A 5 -31.13 -9.47 -28.49
CA LEU A 5 -31.13 -8.70 -29.74
C LEU A 5 -29.68 -8.39 -30.12
N ARG A 6 -29.22 -8.92 -31.26
CA ARG A 6 -27.94 -8.55 -31.87
C ARG A 6 -28.23 -8.16 -33.32
N SER A 7 -27.99 -6.89 -33.64
CA SER A 7 -28.17 -6.33 -34.99
C SER A 7 -29.55 -6.59 -35.60
N GLY A 8 -30.63 -6.33 -34.84
CA GLY A 8 -32.00 -6.35 -35.34
C GLY A 8 -32.63 -7.74 -35.61
N LYS A 9 -31.86 -8.84 -35.51
CA LYS A 9 -32.40 -10.21 -35.57
C LYS A 9 -32.46 -10.84 -34.19
N LYS A 10 -33.58 -11.48 -33.86
CA LYS A 10 -33.74 -12.28 -32.63
C LYS A 10 -32.91 -13.55 -32.79
N VAL A 11 -31.77 -13.62 -32.11
CA VAL A 11 -30.91 -14.82 -32.10
C VAL A 11 -31.05 -15.49 -30.74
N ALA A 12 -31.17 -16.82 -30.74
CA ALA A 12 -31.16 -17.60 -29.51
C ALA A 12 -29.84 -17.35 -28.76
N ALA A 13 -29.91 -17.00 -27.47
CA ALA A 13 -28.71 -16.83 -26.66
C ALA A 13 -27.89 -18.14 -26.69
N PRO A 14 -26.55 -18.07 -26.89
CA PRO A 14 -25.73 -19.26 -26.83
C PRO A 14 -25.93 -19.91 -25.46
N ALA A 15 -26.26 -21.21 -25.46
CA ALA A 15 -26.40 -21.99 -24.24
C ALA A 15 -25.12 -21.82 -23.40
N ALA A 16 -25.29 -21.45 -22.12
CA ALA A 16 -24.17 -21.39 -21.19
C ALA A 16 -23.43 -22.73 -21.25
N PRO A 17 -22.09 -22.74 -21.37
CA PRO A 17 -21.35 -23.98 -21.48
C PRO A 17 -21.68 -24.86 -20.27
N ALA A 18 -22.04 -26.12 -20.54
CA ALA A 18 -22.34 -27.10 -19.52
C ALA A 18 -21.22 -27.10 -18.47
N ARG A 19 -21.61 -26.92 -17.20
CA ARG A 19 -20.68 -26.91 -16.06
C ARG A 19 -20.04 -28.28 -16.01
N MET A 20 -18.82 -28.40 -16.52
CA MET A 20 -18.07 -29.67 -16.55
C MET A 20 -18.04 -30.25 -15.14
N GLU A 21 -18.71 -31.38 -14.95
CA GLU A 21 -18.71 -32.08 -13.67
C GLU A 21 -17.28 -32.53 -13.37
N ARG A 22 -16.79 -32.13 -12.19
CA ARG A 22 -15.45 -32.48 -11.75
C ARG A 22 -15.41 -33.98 -11.50
N LYS A 23 -14.57 -34.70 -12.24
CA LYS A 23 -14.35 -36.15 -12.03
C LYS A 23 -14.06 -36.43 -10.55
N VAL A 24 -14.87 -37.31 -9.96
CA VAL A 24 -14.74 -37.79 -8.59
C VAL A 24 -13.36 -38.45 -8.46
N GLY A 25 -12.55 -38.01 -7.49
CA GLY A 25 -11.19 -38.53 -7.25
C GLY A 25 -10.02 -37.65 -7.71
N ARG A 26 -10.25 -36.54 -8.44
CA ARG A 26 -9.14 -35.63 -8.79
C ARG A 26 -8.57 -34.97 -7.52
N PRO A 27 -7.26 -35.11 -7.22
CA PRO A 27 -6.66 -34.45 -6.06
C PRO A 27 -6.88 -32.94 -6.12
N LYS A 28 -7.41 -32.38 -5.04
CA LYS A 28 -7.68 -30.94 -4.94
C LYS A 28 -6.34 -30.21 -4.81
N THR A 29 -5.80 -29.69 -5.92
CA THR A 29 -4.59 -28.85 -5.91
C THR A 29 -4.83 -27.62 -5.02
N LYS A 30 -4.19 -27.59 -3.84
CA LYS A 30 -4.26 -26.43 -2.94
C LYS A 30 -3.39 -25.31 -3.51
N ALA A 31 -3.92 -24.09 -3.51
CA ALA A 31 -3.15 -22.92 -3.91
C ALA A 31 -1.94 -22.74 -2.98
N PRO A 32 -0.77 -22.31 -3.51
CA PRO A 32 0.41 -22.09 -2.70
C PRO A 32 0.13 -20.98 -1.67
N ARG A 33 0.66 -21.17 -0.46
CA ARG A 33 0.52 -20.25 0.67
C ARG A 33 1.85 -19.67 1.14
N THR A 34 2.94 -20.10 0.53
CA THR A 34 4.32 -19.71 0.87
C THR A 34 4.83 -18.65 -0.10
N CYS A 35 5.48 -17.63 0.44
CA CYS A 35 6.19 -16.65 -0.37
C CYS A 35 7.53 -17.22 -0.85
N ARG A 36 7.85 -17.08 -2.14
CA ARG A 36 9.13 -17.55 -2.70
C ARG A 36 10.36 -16.80 -2.19
N HIS A 37 10.22 -15.50 -1.92
CA HIS A 37 11.35 -14.65 -1.52
C HIS A 37 11.66 -14.74 -0.02
N CYS A 38 10.62 -14.65 0.82
CA CYS A 38 10.80 -14.62 2.28
C CYS A 38 10.54 -15.97 2.95
N LYS A 39 10.12 -16.99 2.20
CA LYS A 39 9.74 -18.33 2.69
C LYS A 39 8.66 -18.31 3.78
N LYS A 40 7.95 -17.18 3.94
CA LYS A 40 6.88 -17.03 4.93
C LYS A 40 5.61 -17.75 4.46
N THR A 41 5.07 -18.61 5.32
CA THR A 41 3.79 -19.29 5.14
C THR A 41 2.66 -18.38 5.63
N LEU A 42 1.68 -18.09 4.78
CA LEU A 42 0.55 -17.22 5.12
C LEU A 42 -0.73 -18.03 5.39
N LYS A 43 -1.66 -17.46 6.17
CA LYS A 43 -2.92 -18.13 6.56
C LYS A 43 -3.85 -18.37 5.36
N THR A 44 -3.85 -17.48 4.37
CA THR A 44 -4.74 -17.55 3.21
C THR A 44 -3.99 -17.25 1.91
N PRO A 45 -4.42 -17.81 0.76
CA PRO A 45 -3.83 -17.48 -0.54
C PRO A 45 -4.07 -16.01 -0.92
N GLN A 46 -5.19 -15.41 -0.49
CA GLN A 46 -5.42 -13.97 -0.62
C GLN A 46 -4.39 -13.16 0.16
N GLY A 47 -3.98 -13.63 1.34
CA GLY A 47 -2.88 -13.04 2.10
C GLY A 47 -1.56 -13.07 1.33
N LEU A 48 -1.30 -14.13 0.56
CA LEU A 48 -0.13 -14.23 -0.31
C LEU A 48 -0.19 -13.23 -1.48
N ARG A 49 -1.35 -13.06 -2.11
CA ARG A 49 -1.54 -12.01 -3.13
C ARG A 49 -1.31 -10.62 -2.56
N LYS A 50 -1.91 -10.30 -1.40
CA LYS A 50 -1.69 -9.01 -0.70
C LYS A 50 -0.23 -8.81 -0.32
N HIS A 51 0.47 -9.88 0.05
CA HIS A 51 1.89 -9.84 0.39
C HIS A 51 2.75 -9.47 -0.83
N TYR A 52 2.46 -10.02 -2.00
CA TYR A 52 3.15 -9.63 -3.25
C TYR A 52 2.75 -8.23 -3.74
N ALA A 53 1.50 -7.81 -3.52
CA ALA A 53 1.03 -6.48 -3.88
C ALA A 53 1.61 -5.34 -3.00
N ARG A 54 2.29 -5.67 -1.89
CA ARG A 54 2.98 -4.64 -1.10
C ARG A 54 4.10 -4.05 -1.94
N LYS A 55 4.16 -2.71 -2.01
CA LYS A 55 5.18 -1.95 -2.75
C LYS A 55 6.63 -2.36 -2.38
N ASN A 56 6.84 -2.74 -1.13
CA ASN A 56 8.15 -3.13 -0.63
C ASN A 56 8.38 -4.63 -0.77
N ARG A 57 9.51 -5.00 -1.40
CA ARG A 57 9.94 -6.38 -1.53
C ARG A 57 10.16 -7.02 -0.14
N CYS A 58 9.90 -8.32 -0.06
CA CYS A 58 9.90 -9.09 1.18
C CYS A 58 11.16 -9.93 1.40
N ASP A 59 12.09 -9.96 0.45
CA ASP A 59 13.37 -10.65 0.57
C ASP A 59 14.19 -10.16 1.78
N LYS A 60 14.98 -11.07 2.36
CA LYS A 60 15.77 -10.79 3.57
C LYS A 60 16.70 -9.58 3.40
N ARG A 61 17.30 -9.42 2.21
CA ARG A 61 18.21 -8.31 1.87
C ARG A 61 17.46 -6.96 1.88
N SER A 62 16.32 -6.87 1.20
CA SER A 62 15.50 -5.66 1.18
C SER A 62 14.89 -5.31 2.55
N VAL A 63 14.59 -6.31 3.39
CA VAL A 63 14.17 -6.07 4.78
C VAL A 63 15.32 -5.50 5.61
N ALA A 64 16.53 -6.07 5.48
CA ALA A 64 17.73 -5.60 6.17
C ALA A 64 18.10 -4.17 5.75
N ALA A 65 18.11 -3.88 4.45
CA ALA A 65 18.37 -2.53 3.94
C ALA A 65 17.40 -1.49 4.53
N ARG A 66 16.10 -1.81 4.63
CA ARG A 66 15.11 -0.94 5.28
C ARG A 66 15.29 -0.83 6.79
N ALA A 67 15.87 -1.83 7.45
CA ALA A 67 16.21 -1.74 8.87
C ALA A 67 17.40 -0.79 9.07
N GLU A 68 18.43 -0.87 8.21
CA GLU A 68 19.57 0.05 8.25
C GLU A 68 19.16 1.49 7.92
N LEU A 69 18.32 1.72 6.92
CA LEU A 69 17.76 3.05 6.64
C LEU A 69 17.04 3.63 7.87
N ARG A 70 16.14 2.86 8.50
CA ARG A 70 15.47 3.28 9.75
C ARG A 70 16.45 3.53 10.90
N LYS A 71 17.58 2.83 10.95
CA LYS A 71 18.64 3.04 11.94
C LYS A 71 19.37 4.36 11.68
N MET A 72 19.69 4.67 10.43
CA MET A 72 20.28 5.95 10.04
C MET A 72 19.32 7.11 10.31
N ASP A 73 18.05 6.98 9.93
CA ASP A 73 17.03 8.00 10.16
C ASP A 73 16.88 8.32 11.66
N ARG A 74 16.85 7.29 12.51
CA ARG A 74 16.82 7.48 13.98
C ARG A 74 18.06 8.22 14.48
N ARG A 75 19.26 7.86 14.01
CA ARG A 75 20.50 8.53 14.40
C ARG A 75 20.48 10.01 13.99
N LEU A 76 20.03 10.31 12.78
CA LEU A 76 19.89 11.68 12.29
C LEU A 76 18.86 12.46 13.10
N ALA A 77 17.70 11.87 13.39
CA ALA A 77 16.66 12.49 14.22
C ALA A 77 17.16 12.77 15.65
N SER A 78 17.87 11.84 16.27
CA SER A 78 18.49 12.05 17.59
C SER A 78 19.54 13.16 17.55
N LYS A 79 20.41 13.18 16.53
CA LYS A 79 21.41 14.23 16.35
C LYS A 79 20.75 15.61 16.19
N ALA A 80 19.72 15.70 15.35
CA ALA A 80 18.92 16.92 15.15
C ALA A 80 18.27 17.40 16.46
N TYR A 81 17.73 16.48 17.27
CA TYR A 81 17.17 16.81 18.58
C TYR A 81 18.20 17.45 19.52
N TYR A 82 19.40 16.86 19.63
CA TYR A 82 20.44 17.37 20.51
C TYR A 82 21.03 18.70 20.03
N ILE A 83 21.19 18.88 18.71
CA ILE A 83 21.60 20.18 18.13
C ILE A 83 20.58 21.26 18.49
N ARG A 84 19.28 21.01 18.25
CA ARG A 84 18.21 21.94 18.62
C ARG A 84 18.25 22.31 20.10
N LYS A 85 18.43 21.31 20.98
CA LYS A 85 18.46 21.51 22.43
C LYS A 85 19.70 22.31 22.86
N ARG A 86 20.87 22.02 22.29
CA ARG A 86 22.13 22.72 22.58
C ARG A 86 22.07 24.19 22.14
N ASP A 87 21.51 24.43 20.96
CA ASP A 87 21.47 25.77 20.36
C ASP A 87 20.29 26.61 20.89
N GLY A 88 19.53 26.09 21.88
CA GLY A 88 18.42 26.80 22.52
C GLY A 88 17.23 27.08 21.60
N ILE A 89 17.16 26.44 20.43
CA ILE A 89 16.15 26.74 19.42
C ILE A 89 14.78 26.20 19.86
N SER A 90 13.77 27.07 19.86
CA SER A 90 12.40 26.69 20.18
C SER A 90 11.88 25.61 19.19
N LEU A 91 10.93 24.80 19.63
CA LEU A 91 10.35 23.75 18.78
C LEU A 91 9.61 24.35 17.56
N SER A 92 9.05 25.55 17.72
CA SER A 92 8.38 26.33 16.69
C SER A 92 9.37 26.78 15.61
N ASP A 93 10.44 27.46 16.01
CA ASP A 93 11.45 28.00 15.08
C ASP A 93 12.17 26.88 14.34
N TRP A 94 12.43 25.76 15.03
CA TRP A 94 13.03 24.58 14.41
C TRP A 94 12.13 23.96 13.32
N ARG A 95 10.82 23.95 13.53
CA ARG A 95 9.84 23.45 12.54
C ARG A 95 9.68 24.39 11.34
N GLU A 96 9.95 25.68 11.52
CA GLU A 96 9.93 26.66 10.43
C GLU A 96 11.21 26.62 9.60
N ARG A 97 12.37 26.41 10.23
CA ARG A 97 13.67 26.30 9.56
C ARG A 97 13.86 25.00 8.77
N MET A 98 13.18 23.91 9.15
CA MET A 98 13.26 22.64 8.43
C MET A 98 12.33 22.62 7.21
N PRO A 99 12.79 22.18 6.03
CA PRO A 99 11.94 22.10 4.86
C PRO A 99 10.75 21.17 5.12
N LEU A 100 9.54 21.72 5.00
CA LEU A 100 8.31 20.97 5.18
C LEU A 100 8.20 19.87 4.13
N THR A 101 7.73 18.69 4.54
CA THR A 101 7.35 17.66 3.57
C THR A 101 6.18 18.16 2.71
N ARG A 102 6.05 17.69 1.46
CA ARG A 102 4.95 18.07 0.54
C ARG A 102 3.55 17.94 1.15
N LEU A 103 3.36 17.01 2.10
CA LEU A 103 2.08 16.80 2.77
C LEU A 103 1.81 17.87 3.85
N GLN A 104 2.87 18.33 4.51
CA GLN A 104 2.80 19.38 5.53
C GLN A 104 2.61 20.76 4.89
N THR A 105 3.25 21.03 3.74
CA THR A 105 3.01 22.26 2.97
C THR A 105 1.56 22.35 2.51
N ALA A 106 0.99 21.26 1.98
CA ALA A 106 -0.41 21.21 1.56
C ALA A 106 -1.38 21.45 2.72
N ARG A 107 -1.14 20.86 3.91
CA ARG A 107 -1.98 21.10 5.10
C ARG A 107 -1.89 22.53 5.61
N ARG A 108 -0.70 23.16 5.58
CA ARG A 108 -0.53 24.57 5.96
C ARG A 108 -1.26 25.50 4.98
N ALA A 109 -1.15 25.25 3.67
CA ALA A 109 -1.88 26.01 2.66
C ALA A 109 -3.41 25.90 2.84
N ALA A 110 -3.91 24.69 3.10
CA ALA A 110 -5.33 24.47 3.38
C ALA A 110 -5.80 25.17 4.66
N ALA A 111 -4.99 25.15 5.72
CA ALA A 111 -5.30 25.86 6.97
C ALA A 111 -5.29 27.38 6.80
N ALA A 112 -4.35 27.92 6.02
CA ALA A 112 -4.29 29.34 5.69
C ALA A 112 -5.50 29.78 4.85
N ALA A 113 -5.89 28.98 3.85
CA ALA A 113 -7.10 29.24 3.06
C ALA A 113 -8.37 29.21 3.92
N ALA A 114 -8.50 28.22 4.81
CA ALA A 114 -9.63 28.11 5.73
C ALA A 114 -9.71 29.29 6.71
N TRP A 115 -8.57 29.75 7.23
CA TRP A 115 -8.53 30.95 8.08
C TRP A 115 -8.94 32.21 7.30
N PHE A 116 -8.52 32.34 6.04
CA PHE A 116 -8.87 33.47 5.19
C PHE A 116 -10.36 33.50 4.85
N GLU A 117 -10.97 32.35 4.58
CA GLU A 117 -12.42 32.26 4.38
C GLU A 117 -13.22 32.52 5.66
N ALA A 118 -12.70 32.10 6.82
CA ALA A 118 -13.36 32.31 8.10
C ALA A 118 -13.30 33.77 8.61
N ASN A 119 -12.40 34.60 8.07
CA ASN A 119 -12.23 36.01 8.43
C ASN A 119 -12.57 36.96 7.26
N ARG A 120 -13.34 36.46 6.30
CA ARG A 120 -13.92 37.24 5.19
C ARG A 120 -15.33 37.68 5.55
#